data_AF-A0A944FW74-F1
#
_entry.id   AF-A0A944FW74-F1
#
_cell.length_a   1.000
_cell.length_b   1.000
_cell.length_c   1.000
_cell.angle_alpha   90.00
_cell.angle_beta   90.00
_cell.angle_gamma   90.00
#
_symmetry.space_group_name_H-M   'P 1'
#
loop_
_entity.id
_entity.type
_entity.pdbx_description
1 polymer ?
#
loop_
_entity_poly.entity_id
_entity_poly.type
_entity_poly.pdbx_seq_one_letter_code
_entity_poly.pdbx_strand_id
1 'polypeptide(L)'
;THISDKNVARLLHSASLYRLQQDEEGNTKNLIGMANRLLHYEEMKYFKNQGKTTYDWGGAGRGEDVIHITEFKESFGGIPVRYYDFEQVNGILAKTFKLLVKILGK
;
A
#
# COMPACT_ATOMS: atom_id res chain seq x y z
N THR A 1 9.18 -2.36 2.93
CA THR A 1 8.95 -1.79 4.28
C THR A 1 7.49 -1.79 4.61
N HIS A 2 7.14 -2.10 5.85
CA HIS A 2 5.75 -2.25 6.30
C HIS A 2 5.53 -1.47 7.59
N ILE A 3 4.29 -1.05 7.80
CA ILE A 3 3.76 -0.62 9.09
C ILE A 3 2.74 -1.66 9.53
N SER A 4 2.67 -1.99 10.82
CA SER A 4 1.74 -3.02 11.28
C SER A 4 1.14 -2.70 12.64
N ASP A 5 -0.12 -3.09 12.81
CA ASP A 5 -0.81 -3.13 14.09
C ASP A 5 -1.03 -4.60 14.51
N LYS A 6 -1.90 -4.87 15.48
CA LYS A 6 -2.18 -6.23 15.96
C LYS A 6 -2.63 -7.19 14.84
N ASN A 7 -3.47 -6.73 13.92
CA ASN A 7 -4.18 -7.57 12.95
C ASN A 7 -3.71 -7.34 11.51
N VAL A 8 -3.23 -6.14 11.17
CA VAL A 8 -2.92 -5.72 9.81
C VAL A 8 -1.45 -5.43 9.66
N ALA A 9 -0.86 -5.92 8.58
CA ALA A 9 0.42 -5.44 8.06
C ALA A 9 0.19 -4.72 6.74
N ARG A 10 0.50 -3.42 6.69
CA ARG A 10 0.37 -2.59 5.50
C ARG A 10 1.71 -2.37 4.84
N LEU A 11 1.78 -2.64 3.54
CA LEU A 11 2.93 -2.32 2.71
C LEU A 11 3.05 -0.80 2.58
N LEU A 12 4.19 -0.25 3.00
CA LEU A 12 4.51 1.18 2.86
C LEU A 12 5.29 1.43 1.57
N HIS A 13 6.36 0.64 1.35
CA HIS A 13 7.23 0.76 0.19
C HIS A 13 7.65 -0.63 -0.32
N SER A 14 7.61 -0.80 -1.64
CA SER A 14 8.21 -1.91 -2.38
C SER A 14 8.86 -1.35 -3.65
N ALA A 15 10.01 -1.89 -4.04
CA ALA A 15 10.76 -1.45 -5.20
C ALA A 15 11.43 -2.64 -5.91
N SER A 16 11.51 -2.57 -7.23
CA SER A 16 12.23 -3.56 -8.05
C SER A 16 12.81 -2.89 -9.30
N LEU A 17 13.92 -3.43 -9.80
CA LEU A 17 14.73 -2.82 -10.87
C LEU A 17 14.26 -3.16 -12.29
N TYR A 18 13.04 -3.70 -12.44
CA TYR A 18 12.56 -4.23 -13.73
C TYR A 18 12.48 -3.17 -14.84
N ARG A 19 12.39 -1.88 -14.49
CA ARG A 19 12.33 -0.76 -15.45
C ARG A 19 13.68 -0.41 -16.06
N LEU A 20 14.77 -0.85 -15.45
CA LEU A 20 16.13 -0.57 -15.91
C LEU A 20 16.67 -1.67 -16.82
N GLN A 21 15.93 -2.77 -16.98
CA GLN A 21 16.34 -3.91 -17.81
C GLN A 21 15.84 -3.71 -19.24
N GLN A 22 16.75 -3.82 -20.20
CA GLN A 22 16.50 -3.69 -21.64
C GLN A 22 17.07 -4.89 -22.40
N ASP A 23 17.03 -6.08 -21.81
CA ASP A 23 17.43 -7.28 -22.53
C ASP A 23 16.43 -7.59 -23.65
N GLU A 24 16.95 -7.89 -24.85
CA GLU A 24 16.13 -8.08 -26.08
C GLU A 24 15.06 -9.17 -25.90
N GLU A 25 15.35 -10.18 -25.09
CA GLU A 25 14.48 -11.32 -24.82
C GLU A 25 13.52 -11.10 -23.64
N GLY A 26 13.71 -10.05 -22.83
CA GLY A 26 12.88 -9.74 -21.65
C GLY A 26 12.96 -10.76 -20.49
N ASN A 27 13.89 -11.71 -20.56
CA ASN A 27 14.08 -12.78 -19.57
C ASN A 27 14.40 -12.23 -18.17
N THR A 28 15.22 -11.18 -18.11
CA THR A 28 15.64 -10.53 -16.86
C THR A 28 14.47 -9.83 -16.19
N LYS A 29 13.61 -9.15 -16.98
CA LYS A 29 12.40 -8.50 -16.48
C LYS A 29 11.42 -9.52 -15.88
N ASN A 30 11.25 -10.67 -16.52
CA ASN A 30 10.40 -11.76 -16.02
C ASN A 30 10.95 -12.33 -14.70
N LEU A 31 12.26 -12.58 -14.63
CA LEU A 31 12.91 -13.07 -13.41
C LEU A 31 12.74 -12.08 -12.24
N ILE A 32 12.94 -10.78 -12.48
CA ILE A 32 12.72 -9.74 -11.46
C ILE A 32 11.25 -9.74 -11.02
N GLY A 33 10.31 -9.87 -11.95
CA GLY A 33 8.89 -9.97 -11.64
C GLY A 33 8.57 -11.17 -10.74
N MET A 34 9.14 -12.34 -11.05
CA MET A 34 9.00 -13.55 -10.23
C MET A 34 9.63 -13.38 -8.85
N ALA A 35 10.84 -12.82 -8.77
CA ALA A 35 11.53 -12.55 -7.50
C ALA A 35 10.72 -11.60 -6.62
N ASN A 36 10.13 -10.54 -7.21
CA ASN A 36 9.26 -9.62 -6.49
C ASN A 36 7.99 -10.31 -5.98
N ARG A 37 7.42 -11.24 -6.75
CA ARG A 37 6.26 -12.02 -6.30
C ARG A 37 6.60 -12.94 -5.13
N LEU A 38 7.74 -13.62 -5.21
CA LEU A 38 8.23 -14.48 -4.13
C LEU A 38 8.46 -13.67 -2.86
N LEU A 39 9.10 -12.50 -2.96
CA LEU A 39 9.34 -11.62 -1.82
C LEU A 39 8.03 -11.27 -1.09
N HIS A 40 7.00 -10.83 -1.83
CA HIS A 40 5.70 -10.52 -1.23
C HIS A 40 4.99 -11.74 -0.64
N TYR A 41 5.12 -12.92 -1.27
CA TYR A 41 4.58 -14.16 -0.72
C TYR A 41 5.26 -14.55 0.61
N GLU A 42 6.58 -14.42 0.70
CA GLU A 42 7.33 -14.64 1.93
C GLU A 42 6.93 -13.64 3.02
N GLU A 43 6.74 -12.36 2.68
CA GLU A 43 6.23 -11.35 3.61
C GLU A 43 4.83 -11.71 4.15
N MET A 44 3.92 -12.18 3.28
CA MET A 44 2.59 -12.64 3.70
C MET A 44 2.68 -13.81 4.68
N LYS A 45 3.55 -14.80 4.41
CA LYS A 45 3.78 -15.93 5.34
C LYS A 45 4.37 -15.44 6.66
N TYR A 46 5.33 -14.52 6.61
CA TYR A 46 5.93 -13.91 7.80
C TYR A 46 4.86 -13.26 8.68
N PHE A 47 4.02 -12.39 8.12
CA PHE A 47 2.97 -11.71 8.88
C PHE A 47 1.88 -12.67 9.37
N LYS A 48 1.52 -13.68 8.56
CA LYS A 48 0.60 -14.74 9.00
C LYS A 48 1.14 -15.49 10.22
N ASN A 49 2.43 -15.82 10.25
CA ASN A 49 3.08 -16.47 11.39
C ASN A 49 3.15 -15.57 12.63
N GLN A 50 3.10 -14.25 12.45
CA GLN A 50 2.97 -13.26 13.54
C GLN A 50 1.51 -13.01 13.97
N GLY A 51 0.56 -13.81 13.48
CA GLY A 51 -0.86 -13.71 13.82
C GLY A 51 -1.62 -12.58 13.11
N LYS A 52 -1.02 -11.94 12.09
CA LYS A 52 -1.75 -10.96 11.26
C LYS A 52 -2.78 -11.70 10.39
N THR A 53 -3.95 -11.10 10.25
CA THR A 53 -5.04 -11.63 9.43
C THR A 53 -5.14 -10.92 8.09
N THR A 54 -4.54 -9.74 7.95
CA THR A 54 -4.64 -8.90 6.75
C THR A 54 -3.27 -8.43 6.28
N TYR A 55 -2.98 -8.66 5.01
CA TYR A 55 -1.89 -8.00 4.29
C TYR A 55 -2.49 -6.90 3.41
N ASP A 56 -2.28 -5.65 3.80
CA ASP A 56 -2.83 -4.49 3.12
C ASP A 56 -1.80 -3.93 2.12
N TRP A 57 -2.14 -4.01 0.83
CA TRP A 57 -1.31 -3.55 -0.28
C TRP A 57 -1.24 -2.02 -0.43
N GLY A 58 -1.99 -1.26 0.36
CA GLY A 58 -2.18 0.18 0.19
C GLY A 58 -3.08 0.52 -1.01
N GLY A 59 -2.93 1.74 -1.53
CA GLY A 59 -3.83 2.28 -2.55
C GLY A 59 -3.94 1.45 -3.83
N ALA A 60 -5.14 1.37 -4.40
CA ALA A 60 -5.44 0.73 -5.68
C ALA A 60 -6.12 1.74 -6.59
N GLY A 61 -5.60 1.90 -7.82
CA GLY A 61 -6.11 2.83 -8.82
C GLY A 61 -6.53 2.13 -10.10
N ARG A 62 -7.41 2.77 -10.87
CA ARG A 62 -7.88 2.28 -12.18
C ARG A 62 -7.47 3.16 -13.37
N GLY A 63 -6.64 4.18 -13.13
CA GLY A 63 -6.01 4.96 -14.19
C GLY A 63 -4.97 4.14 -14.95
N GLU A 64 -4.72 4.48 -16.21
CA GLU A 64 -3.78 3.76 -17.09
C GLU A 64 -2.35 3.70 -16.50
N ASP A 65 -1.96 4.72 -15.75
CA ASP A 65 -0.65 4.84 -15.12
C ASP A 65 -0.43 3.89 -13.92
N VAL A 66 -1.52 3.41 -13.31
CA VAL A 66 -1.48 2.61 -12.07
C VAL A 66 -2.21 1.27 -12.16
N ILE A 67 -2.94 0.99 -13.25
CA ILE A 67 -3.75 -0.22 -13.40
C ILE A 67 -2.91 -1.50 -13.23
N HIS A 68 -1.71 -1.56 -13.80
CA HIS A 68 -0.82 -2.71 -13.69
C HIS A 68 -0.36 -2.99 -12.26
N ILE A 69 -0.25 -1.94 -11.43
CA ILE A 69 0.06 -2.09 -10.01
C ILE A 69 -1.13 -2.70 -9.27
N THR A 70 -2.35 -2.31 -9.64
CA THR A 70 -3.58 -2.89 -9.09
C THR A 70 -3.74 -4.35 -9.51
N GLU A 71 -3.56 -4.68 -10.79
CA GLU A 71 -3.61 -6.06 -11.32
C GLU A 71 -2.58 -6.96 -10.64
N PHE A 72 -1.37 -6.44 -10.39
CA PHE A 72 -0.36 -7.15 -9.61
C PHE A 72 -0.88 -7.51 -8.21
N LYS A 73 -1.50 -6.58 -7.48
CA LYS A 73 -2.05 -6.84 -6.14
C LYS A 73 -3.21 -7.84 -6.18
N GLU A 74 -4.09 -7.70 -7.16
CA GLU A 74 -5.25 -8.59 -7.38
C GLU A 74 -4.80 -10.03 -7.70
N SER A 75 -3.67 -10.20 -8.38
CA SER A 75 -3.14 -11.54 -8.71
C SER A 75 -2.72 -12.39 -7.49
N PHE A 76 -2.63 -11.80 -6.29
CA PHE A 76 -2.44 -12.53 -5.03
C PHE A 76 -3.77 -12.91 -4.34
N GLY A 77 -4.92 -12.66 -5.00
CA GLY A 77 -6.25 -12.83 -4.41
C GLY A 77 -6.70 -11.64 -3.55
N GLY A 78 -6.01 -10.50 -3.63
CA GLY A 78 -6.40 -9.28 -2.94
C GLY A 78 -7.71 -8.70 -3.50
N ILE A 79 -8.56 -8.16 -2.63
CA ILE A 79 -9.80 -7.48 -3.01
C ILE A 79 -9.71 -5.98 -2.70
N PRO A 80 -10.25 -5.08 -3.55
CA PRO A 80 -10.32 -3.67 -3.24
C PRO A 80 -11.18 -3.39 -2.00
N VAL A 81 -10.64 -2.63 -1.05
CA VAL A 81 -11.35 -2.14 0.14
C VAL A 81 -11.35 -0.62 0.12
N ARG A 82 -12.50 0.00 0.42
CA ARG A 82 -12.60 1.46 0.52
C ARG A 82 -12.24 1.92 1.93
N TYR A 83 -11.29 2.84 2.01
CA TYR A 83 -10.96 3.59 3.21
C TYR A 83 -11.48 5.02 3.06
N TYR A 84 -11.94 5.60 4.16
CA TYR A 84 -12.36 7.00 4.20
C TYR A 84 -11.41 7.74 5.14
N ASP A 85 -10.74 8.75 4.59
CA ASP A 85 -10.02 9.71 5.42
C ASP A 85 -11.04 10.68 5.99
N PHE A 86 -11.08 10.77 7.32
CA PHE A 86 -11.90 11.74 8.01
C PHE A 86 -11.10 12.38 9.13
N GLU A 87 -11.38 13.66 9.37
CA GLU A 87 -10.83 14.40 10.49
C GLU A 87 -11.94 14.62 11.52
N GLN A 88 -11.73 14.17 12.75
CA GLN A 88 -12.64 14.42 13.86
C GLN A 88 -11.98 15.32 14.91
N VAL A 89 -12.68 16.39 15.27
CA VAL A 89 -12.18 17.40 16.21
C VAL A 89 -12.82 17.15 17.56
N ASN A 90 -12.04 16.54 18.45
CA ASN A 90 -12.51 16.10 19.76
C ASN A 90 -12.06 17.07 20.86
N GLY A 91 -13.00 17.53 21.68
CA GLY A 91 -12.75 18.45 22.80
C GLY A 91 -12.97 19.94 22.49
N ILE A 92 -13.25 20.73 23.52
CA ILE A 92 -13.59 22.17 23.41
C ILE A 92 -12.39 22.98 22.90
N LEU A 93 -11.18 22.70 23.42
CA LEU A 93 -9.95 23.37 22.99
C LEU A 93 -9.66 23.12 21.50
N ALA A 94 -9.77 21.87 21.03
CA ALA A 94 -9.55 21.54 19.63
C ALA A 94 -10.57 22.21 18.71
N LYS A 95 -11.85 22.27 19.13
CA LYS A 95 -12.91 22.98 18.40
C LYS A 95 -12.64 24.49 18.34
N THR A 96 -12.22 25.09 19.44
CA THR A 96 -11.89 26.52 19.53
C THR A 96 -10.66 26.86 18.68
N PHE A 97 -9.62 26.03 18.74
CA PHE A 97 -8.43 26.16 17.90
C PHE A 97 -8.78 26.09 16.40
N LYS A 98 -9.57 25.09 16.00
CA LYS A 98 -10.00 24.96 14.59
C LYS A 98 -10.81 26.17 14.12
N LEU A 99 -11.66 26.73 15.00
CA LEU A 99 -12.40 27.96 14.70
C LEU A 99 -11.45 29.15 14.49
N LEU A 100 -10.48 29.34 15.39
CA LEU A 100 -9.49 30.42 15.30
C LEU A 100 -8.65 30.30 14.02
N VAL A 101 -8.14 29.10 13.70
CA VAL A 101 -7.39 28.85 12.46
C VAL A 101 -8.23 29.17 11.22
N LYS A 102 -9.52 28.82 11.22
CA LYS A 102 -10.43 29.11 10.10
C LYS A 102 -10.68 30.62 9.91
N ILE A 103 -10.68 31.40 11.00
CA ILE A 103 -10.87 32.86 10.98
C ILE A 103 -9.56 33.56 10.58
N LEU A 104 -8.42 33.10 11.07
CA LEU A 104 -7.10 33.72 10.85
C LEU A 104 -6.46 33.32 9.51
N GLY A 105 -6.81 32.16 8.96
CA GLY A 105 -6.35 31.66 7.66
C GLY A 105 -7.20 32.13 6.47
N LYS A 106 -8.07 33.12 6.68
CA LYS A 106 -8.84 33.83 5.66
C LYS A 106 -8.55 35.32 5.73
#